data_AF-A0A1H1LNH4-F1
#
_entry.id   AF-A0A1H1LNH4-F1
#
_cell.length_a   1.000
_cell.length_b   1.000
_cell.length_c   1.000
_cell.angle_alpha   90.00
_cell.angle_beta   90.00
_cell.angle_gamma   90.00
#
_symmetry.space_group_name_H-M   'P 1'
#
loop_
_entity.id
_entity.type
_entity.pdbx_description
1 polymer ?
#
loop_
_entity_poly.entity_id
_entity_poly.type
_entity_poly.pdbx_seq_one_letter_code
_entity_poly.pdbx_strand_id
1 'polypeptide(L)' 'MKYGSIICTGLFVLGVALSLVQLWLTPLSPELFFKLIVTIGAFFVVALGITLVCREYVSDKEMKKKGYID' A
#
# COMPACT_ATOMS: atom_id res chain seq x y z
N MET A 1 -6.41 10.60 -5.31
CA MET A 1 -5.77 9.54 -6.14
C MET A 1 -4.25 9.55 -6.06
N LYS A 2 -3.54 10.64 -6.44
CA LYS A 2 -2.06 10.66 -6.49
C LYS A 2 -1.39 10.29 -5.15
N TYR A 3 -1.85 10.86 -4.03
CA TYR A 3 -1.23 10.61 -2.73
C TYR A 3 -1.38 9.17 -2.23
N GLY A 4 -2.55 8.53 -2.45
CA GLY A 4 -2.80 7.16 -2.01
C GLY A 4 -1.92 6.13 -2.74
N SER A 5 -1.76 6.29 -4.07
CA SER A 5 -0.87 5.39 -4.82
C SER A 5 0.60 5.62 -4.47
N ILE A 6 1.03 6.87 -4.27
CA ILE A 6 2.41 7.18 -3.85
C ILE A 6 2.71 6.55 -2.49
N ILE A 7 1.77 6.62 -1.53
CA ILE A 7 1.94 6.02 -0.20
C ILE A 7 2.02 4.49 -0.29
N CYS A 8 1.15 3.84 -1.09
CA CYS A 8 1.21 2.40 -1.29
C CYS A 8 2.53 1.97 -1.95
N THR A 9 2.94 2.64 -3.02
CA THR A 9 4.20 2.35 -3.70
C THR A 9 5.39 2.56 -2.75
N GLY A 10 5.38 3.62 -1.94
CA GLY A 10 6.40 3.89 -0.94
C GLY A 10 6.50 2.76 0.10
N LEU A 11 5.38 2.36 0.69
CA LEU A 11 5.31 1.24 1.64
C LEU A 11 5.83 -0.07 1.03
N PHE A 12 5.46 -0.35 -0.22
CA PHE A 12 5.91 -1.54 -0.93
C PHE A 12 7.43 -1.53 -1.16
N VAL A 13 7.97 -0.43 -1.70
CA VAL A 13 9.41 -0.29 -1.95
C VAL A 13 10.20 -0.38 -0.65
N LEU A 14 9.70 0.21 0.43
CA LEU A 14 10.36 0.19 1.73
C LEU A 14 10.37 -1.22 2.33
N GLY A 15 9.26 -1.96 2.22
CA GLY A 15 9.19 -3.37 2.63
C GLY A 15 10.13 -4.28 1.84
N VAL A 16 10.25 -4.07 0.53
CA VAL A 16 11.18 -4.82 -0.34
C VAL A 16 12.63 -4.48 0.01
N ALA A 17 12.97 -3.20 0.14
CA ALA A 17 14.32 -2.76 0.51
C ALA A 17 14.74 -3.34 1.87
N LEU A 18 13.86 -3.29 2.86
CA LEU A 18 14.10 -3.87 4.19
C LEU A 18 14.30 -5.40 4.12
N SER A 19 13.51 -6.10 3.29
CA SER A 19 13.66 -7.54 3.08
C SER A 19 14.98 -7.90 2.40
N LEU A 20 15.41 -7.13 1.40
CA LEU A 20 16.70 -7.32 0.73
C LEU A 20 17.86 -7.07 1.69
N VAL A 21 17.82 -5.98 2.47
CA VAL A 21 18.84 -5.70 3.49
C VAL A 21 18.90 -6.84 4.52
N GLN A 22 17.76 -7.34 4.97
CA GLN A 22 17.72 -8.48 5.90
C GLN A 22 18.31 -9.76 5.31
N LEU A 23 18.06 -10.04 4.02
CA LEU A 23 18.53 -11.26 3.36
C LEU A 23 20.06 -11.28 3.22
N TRP A 24 20.67 -10.14 2.93
CA TRP A 24 22.11 -10.05 2.65
C TRP A 24 22.98 -9.68 3.86
N LEU A 25 22.49 -8.80 4.73
CA LEU A 25 23.26 -8.27 5.86
C LEU A 25 22.77 -8.80 7.21
N THR A 26 21.56 -9.38 7.25
CA THR A 26 20.86 -9.86 8.46
C THR A 26 21.07 -8.97 9.70
N PRO A 27 20.85 -7.64 9.61
CA PRO A 27 21.14 -6.73 10.71
C PRO A 27 20.13 -6.84 11.86
N LEU A 28 18.95 -7.41 11.62
CA LEU A 28 17.88 -7.54 12.62
C LEU A 28 17.71 -8.98 13.06
N SER A 29 17.21 -9.17 14.29
CA SER A 29 16.78 -10.50 14.73
C SER A 29 15.54 -10.96 13.94
N PRO A 30 15.38 -12.29 13.71
CA PRO A 30 14.26 -12.83 12.95
C PRO A 30 12.90 -12.39 13.49
N GLU A 31 12.75 -12.35 14.82
CA GLU A 31 11.52 -11.92 15.49
C GLU A 31 11.17 -10.45 15.22
N LEU A 32 12.19 -9.58 15.23
CA LEU A 32 12.01 -8.14 15.05
C LEU A 32 11.74 -7.82 13.58
N PHE A 33 12.43 -8.50 12.67
CA PHE A 33 12.14 -8.44 11.24
C PHE A 33 10.71 -8.90 10.94
N PHE A 34 10.26 -10.01 11.52
CA PHE A 34 8.92 -10.54 11.29
C PHE A 34 7.83 -9.56 11.78
N LYS A 35 8.02 -8.94 12.96
CA LYS A 35 7.12 -7.89 13.46
C LYS A 35 7.08 -6.69 12.51
N LEU A 36 8.23 -6.23 12.03
CA LEU A 36 8.31 -5.10 11.11
C LEU A 36 7.65 -5.39 9.77
N ILE A 37 7.93 -6.55 9.15
CA ILE A 37 7.38 -6.87 7.83
C ILE A 37 5.86 -7.06 7.88
N VAL A 38 5.35 -7.69 8.94
CA VAL A 38 3.90 -7.82 9.17
C VAL A 38 3.26 -6.45 9.36
N THR A 39 3.90 -5.56 10.13
CA THR A 39 3.39 -4.19 10.33
C THR A 39 3.34 -3.41 9.02
N ILE A 40 4.42 -3.44 8.22
CA ILE A 40 4.47 -2.78 6.91
C ILE A 40 3.41 -3.37 5.97
N GLY A 41 3.27 -4.69 5.95
CA GLY A 41 2.26 -5.39 5.17
C GLY A 41 0.83 -4.99 5.56
N ALA A 42 0.53 -4.91 6.85
CA ALA A 42 -0.78 -4.46 7.34
C ALA A 42 -1.08 -3.02 6.91
N PHE A 43 -0.13 -2.09 7.08
CA PHE A 43 -0.29 -0.71 6.62
C PHE A 43 -0.47 -0.62 5.10
N PHE A 44 0.25 -1.45 4.35
CA PHE A 44 0.11 -1.51 2.89
C PHE A 44 -1.28 -1.98 2.47
N VAL A 45 -1.83 -3.03 3.09
CA VAL A 45 -3.19 -3.52 2.80
C VAL A 45 -4.24 -2.47 3.14
N VAL A 46 -4.11 -1.79 4.29
CA VAL A 46 -5.03 -0.70 4.68
C VAL A 46 -4.95 0.46 3.68
N ALA A 47 -3.75 0.91 3.33
CA ALA A 47 -3.55 1.99 2.37
C ALA A 47 -4.08 1.62 0.98
N LEU A 48 -3.89 0.37 0.54
CA LEU A 48 -4.44 -0.16 -0.70
C LEU A 48 -5.96 -0.19 -0.65
N GLY A 49 -6.55 -0.71 0.43
CA GLY A 49 -8.00 -0.76 0.63
C GLY A 49 -8.62 0.63 0.52
N ILE A 50 -8.07 1.62 1.23
CA ILE A 50 -8.52 3.01 1.14
C ILE A 50 -8.36 3.55 -0.28
N THR A 51 -7.21 3.30 -0.92
CA THR A 51 -6.94 3.79 -2.28
C THR A 51 -7.91 3.18 -3.30
N LEU A 52 -8.20 1.89 -3.20
CA LEU A 52 -9.15 1.19 -4.07
C LEU A 52 -10.56 1.69 -3.86
N VAL A 53 -11.01 1.80 -2.61
CA VAL A 53 -12.34 2.32 -2.26
C VAL A 53 -12.49 3.75 -2.77
N CYS A 54 -11.53 4.65 -2.49
CA CYS A 54 -11.54 6.00 -3.04
C CYS A 54 -11.53 6.01 -4.57
N ARG A 55 -10.83 5.06 -5.21
CA ARG A 55 -10.77 4.97 -6.66
C ARG A 55 -12.13 4.58 -7.24
N GLU A 56 -12.79 3.61 -6.62
CA GLU A 56 -14.12 3.16 -7.00
C GLU A 56 -15.14 4.29 -6.83
N TYR A 57 -15.16 4.95 -5.67
CA TYR A 57 -16.06 6.09 -5.41
C TYR A 57 -15.86 7.26 -6.38
N VAL A 58 -14.62 7.58 -6.74
CA VAL A 58 -14.36 8.65 -7.73
C VAL A 58 -14.80 8.21 -9.12
N SER A 59 -14.52 6.96 -9.50
CA SER A 59 -14.94 6.40 -10.78
C SER A 59 -16.47 6.41 -10.92
N ASP A 60 -17.19 6.01 -9.87
CA ASP A 60 -18.65 6.00 -9.81
C ASP A 60 -19.22 7.42 -9.97
N LYS A 61 -18.64 8.39 -9.25
CA LYS A 61 -19.01 9.80 -9.40
C LYS A 61 -18.73 10.35 -10.80
N GLU A 62 -17.61 9.99 -11.43
CA GLU A 62 -17.32 10.43 -12.79
C GLU A 62 -18.29 9.84 -13.81
N MET A 63 -18.73 8.59 -13.63
CA MET A 63 -19.68 7.92 -14.51
C MET A 63 -21.10 8.52 -14.39
N LYS A 64 -21.58 8.80 -13.17
CA LYS A 64 -22.83 9.55 -12.94
C LYS A 64 -22.77 10.94 -13.57
N LYS A 65 -21.65 11.66 -13.40
CA LYS A 65 -21.48 13.03 -13.92
C LYS A 65 -21.43 13.08 -15.45
N LYS A 66 -21.00 11.98 -16.10
CA LYS A 66 -20.98 11.83 -17.56
C LYS A 66 -22.28 11.27 -18.14
N GLY A 67 -23.30 10.99 -17.31
CA GLY A 67 -24.62 10.53 -17.75
C GLY A 67 -24.66 9.09 -18.25
N TYR A 68 -23.65 8.27 -17.91
CA TYR A 68 -23.63 6.84 -18.27
C TYR A 68 -24.53 5.99 -17.36
N ILE A 69 -24.88 6.51 -16.18
CA ILE A 69 -25.70 5.84 -15.17
C ILE A 69 -26.42 6.92 -14.35
N ASP A 70 -27.74 6.77 -14.16
CA ASP A 70 -28.58 7.66 -13.31
C ASP A 70 -28.16 7.63 -11.83
#